data_AF-A0A960Y4Q9-F1
#
_entry.id   AF-A0A960Y4Q9-F1
#
_cell.length_a   1.000
_cell.length_b   1.000
_cell.length_c   1.000
_cell.angle_alpha   90.00
_cell.angle_beta   90.00
_cell.angle_gamma   90.00
#
_symmetry.space_group_name_H-M   'P 1'
#
loop_
_entity.id
_entity.type
_entity.pdbx_description
1 polymer ?
#
loop_
_entity_poly.entity_id
_entity_poly.type
_entity_poly.pdbx_seq_one_letter_code
_entity_poly.pdbx_strand_id
1 'polypeptide(L)' 'MEYNQKPTQSENLPTIPGKAYMNSIGMEFVSIPAGSFMMGCSNGDSECYSDEKPQHKVTITKSFYLGKYEVTQGQ' A
#
# COMPACT_ATOMS: atom_id res chain seq x y z
N MET A 1 19.06 -40.86 1.36
CA MET A 1 18.04 -39.94 0.82
C MET A 1 17.77 -38.93 1.91
N GLU A 2 18.45 -37.80 1.85
CA GLU A 2 18.47 -36.81 2.93
C GLU A 2 18.11 -35.48 2.30
N TYR A 3 16.86 -35.04 2.54
CA TYR A 3 16.35 -33.77 2.07
C TYR A 3 16.84 -32.69 3.04
N ASN A 4 17.85 -31.93 2.63
CA ASN A 4 18.31 -30.77 3.37
C ASN A 4 17.22 -29.69 3.40
N GLN A 5 16.53 -29.59 4.54
CA GLN A 5 15.79 -28.40 4.94
C GLN A 5 16.73 -27.18 4.89
N LYS A 6 16.44 -26.20 4.03
CA LYS A 6 16.97 -24.85 4.21
C LYS A 6 16.16 -24.15 5.31
N PRO A 7 16.79 -23.62 6.36
CA PRO A 7 16.09 -22.98 7.45
C PRO A 7 15.44 -21.67 6.98
N THR A 8 14.15 -21.55 7.26
CA THR A 8 13.35 -20.33 7.20
C THR A 8 13.90 -19.30 8.19
N GLN A 9 14.50 -18.23 7.67
CA GLN A 9 14.73 -17.00 8.43
C GLN A 9 14.43 -15.81 7.51
N SER A 10 13.17 -15.38 7.47
CA SER A 10 12.90 -13.95 7.31
C SER A 10 12.60 -13.42 8.71
N GLU A 11 13.68 -13.12 9.43
CA GLU A 11 13.62 -12.47 10.72
C GLU A 11 12.80 -11.18 10.62
N ASN A 12 11.98 -10.97 11.65
CA ASN A 12 11.23 -9.75 11.92
C ASN A 12 12.16 -8.53 11.89
N LEU A 13 12.22 -7.83 10.75
CA LEU A 13 12.93 -6.57 10.65
C LEU A 13 12.06 -5.46 11.28
N PRO A 14 12.62 -4.63 12.18
CA PRO A 14 11.87 -3.57 12.85
C PRO A 14 11.25 -2.60 11.84
N THR A 15 9.95 -2.33 12.01
CA THR A 15 9.15 -1.47 11.14
C THR A 15 9.57 -0.01 11.32
N ILE A 16 10.56 0.43 10.54
CA ILE A 16 10.88 1.84 10.38
C ILE A 16 9.84 2.44 9.43
N PRO A 17 9.08 3.48 9.83
CA PRO A 17 8.14 4.15 8.93
C PRO A 17 8.89 4.64 7.68
N GLY A 18 8.49 4.15 6.51
CA GLY A 18 9.13 4.46 5.22
C GLY A 18 9.92 3.31 4.56
N LYS A 19 9.92 2.09 5.10
CA LYS A 19 10.61 0.97 4.45
C LYS A 19 9.84 0.47 3.22
N ALA A 20 10.46 0.58 2.05
CA ALA A 20 9.98 -0.05 0.83
C ALA A 20 10.03 -1.58 0.97
N TYR A 21 8.94 -2.27 0.63
CA TYR A 21 8.88 -3.73 0.50
C TYR A 21 9.03 -4.08 -0.98
N MET A 22 9.89 -5.06 -1.30
CA MET A 22 10.01 -5.58 -2.66
C MET A 22 9.56 -7.04 -2.68
N ASN A 23 8.63 -7.39 -3.59
CA ASN A 23 8.16 -8.76 -3.71
C ASN A 23 9.09 -9.62 -4.60
N SER A 24 8.75 -10.90 -4.79
CA SER A 24 9.57 -11.86 -5.55
C SER A 24 9.70 -11.58 -7.05
N ILE A 25 8.85 -10.69 -7.60
CA ILE A 25 8.87 -10.28 -9.02
C ILE A 25 9.42 -8.85 -9.18
N GLY A 26 9.99 -8.25 -8.12
CA GLY A 26 10.67 -6.96 -8.18
C GLY A 26 9.75 -5.73 -8.07
N MET A 27 8.48 -5.89 -7.68
CA MET A 27 7.59 -4.74 -7.45
C MET A 27 7.92 -4.04 -6.14
N GLU A 28 8.06 -2.72 -6.19
CA GLU A 28 8.21 -1.85 -5.02
C GLU A 28 6.85 -1.49 -4.40
N PHE A 29 6.75 -1.63 -3.09
CA PHE A 29 5.61 -1.21 -2.29
C PHE A 29 6.05 -0.25 -1.20
N VAL A 30 5.20 0.73 -0.91
CA VAL A 30 5.39 1.71 0.17
C VAL A 30 4.38 1.46 1.29
N SER A 31 4.80 1.65 2.54
CA SER A 31 3.90 1.56 3.69
C SER A 31 3.09 2.84 3.85
N ILE A 32 1.77 2.72 3.85
CA ILE A 32 0.82 3.80 4.15
C ILE A 32 0.38 3.62 5.62
N PRO A 33 0.61 4.62 6.49
CA PRO A 33 0.21 4.52 7.89
C PRO A 33 -1.31 4.54 8.04
N ALA A 34 -1.80 3.99 9.16
CA ALA A 34 -3.18 4.16 9.58
C ALA A 34 -3.49 5.66 9.76
N GLY A 35 -4.71 6.07 9.43
CA GLY A 35 -5.09 7.47 9.48
C GLY A 35 -6.48 7.75 8.95
N SER A 36 -6.84 9.02 8.93
CA SER A 36 -8.10 9.50 8.35
C SER A 36 -7.83 10.58 7.33
N PHE A 37 -8.65 10.63 6.28
CA PHE A 37 -8.60 11.67 5.25
C PHE A 37 -10.01 11.96 4.73
N MET A 38 -10.17 13.08 4.03
CA MET A 38 -11.41 13.40 3.33
C MET A 38 -11.33 12.82 1.91
N MET A 39 -12.24 11.90 1.59
CA MET A 39 -12.31 11.24 0.28
C MET A 39 -13.46 11.82 -0.54
N GLY A 40 -13.27 11.84 -1.86
CA GLY A 40 -14.19 12.43 -2.81
C GLY A 40 -13.84 13.88 -3.13
N CYS A 41 -14.71 14.47 -3.91
CA CYS A 41 -14.54 15.78 -4.53
C CYS A 41 -14.48 16.92 -3.50
N SER A 42 -13.39 17.69 -3.55
CA SER A 42 -13.20 18.86 -2.71
C SER A 42 -13.94 20.09 -3.26
N ASN A 43 -14.16 21.10 -2.41
CA ASN A 43 -14.88 22.31 -2.82
C ASN A 43 -14.20 23.10 -3.94
N GLY A 44 -12.91 22.85 -4.20
CA GLY A 44 -12.15 23.51 -5.27
C GLY A 44 -12.11 22.75 -6.59
N ASP A 45 -12.63 21.52 -6.64
CA ASP A 45 -12.53 20.67 -7.83
C ASP A 45 -13.60 21.04 -8.87
N SER A 46 -13.14 21.38 -10.07
CA SER A 46 -14.01 21.74 -11.19
C SER A 46 -14.47 20.56 -12.04
N GLU A 47 -13.72 19.46 -12.02
CA GLU A 47 -13.99 18.24 -12.78
C GLU A 47 -14.42 17.13 -11.84
N CYS A 48 -15.73 16.91 -11.74
CA CYS A 48 -16.25 16.05 -10.70
C CYS A 48 -17.64 15.52 -11.07
N TYR A 49 -17.77 14.20 -11.07
CA TYR A 49 -19.02 13.52 -11.34
C TYR A 49 -19.91 13.45 -10.09
N SER A 50 -21.19 13.11 -10.28
CA SER A 50 -22.16 13.07 -9.18
C SER A 50 -21.88 11.97 -8.16
N ASP A 51 -21.21 10.90 -8.56
CA ASP A 51 -20.85 9.75 -7.74
C ASP A 51 -19.55 9.95 -6.95
N GLU A 52 -18.78 10.99 -7.24
CA GLU A 52 -17.61 11.41 -6.44
C GLU A 52 -17.98 12.28 -5.24
N LYS A 53 -19.28 12.58 -5.06
CA LYS A 53 -19.85 13.42 -4.01
C LYS A 53 -20.83 12.62 -3.14
N PRO A 54 -21.06 13.03 -1.88
CA PRO A 54 -20.35 14.11 -1.18
C PRO A 54 -18.97 13.65 -0.69
N GLN A 55 -18.12 14.64 -0.43
CA GLN A 55 -16.88 14.40 0.30
C GLN A 55 -17.20 13.83 1.69
N HIS A 56 -16.49 12.80 2.12
CA HIS A 56 -16.72 12.14 3.41
C HIS A 56 -15.41 11.71 4.07
N LYS A 57 -15.41 11.62 5.41
CA LYS A 57 -14.24 11.22 6.18
C LYS A 57 -14.08 9.70 6.14
N VAL A 58 -12.96 9.22 5.61
CA VAL A 58 -12.56 7.82 5.63
C VAL A 58 -11.51 7.61 6.71
N THR A 59 -11.58 6.49 7.44
CA THR A 59 -10.59 6.09 8.43
C THR A 59 -10.09 4.69 8.15
N ILE A 60 -8.80 4.56 7.89
CA ILE A 60 -8.12 3.29 7.72
C ILE A 60 -7.41 2.95 9.04
N THR A 61 -7.87 1.90 9.70
CA THR A 61 -7.50 1.58 11.09
C THR A 61 -6.16 0.85 11.23
N LYS A 62 -5.62 0.33 10.12
CA LYS A 62 -4.36 -0.41 10.10
C LYS A 62 -3.50 0.08 8.93
N SER A 63 -2.20 0.15 9.15
CA SER A 63 -1.26 0.40 8.06
C SER A 63 -1.33 -0.70 7.01
N PHE A 64 -1.09 -0.35 5.75
CA PHE A 64 -1.04 -1.30 4.64
C PHE A 64 0.07 -0.92 3.67
N TYR A 65 0.40 -1.82 2.75
CA TYR A 65 1.36 -1.56 1.68
C TYR A 65 0.62 -1.26 0.38
N LEU A 66 1.07 -0.25 -0.36
CA LEU A 66 0.56 0.10 -1.68
C LEU A 66 1.69 0.03 -2.71
N GLY A 67 1.41 -0.49 -3.91
CA GLY A 67 2.37 -0.47 -5.00
C GLY A 67 2.80 0.96 -5.28
N LYS A 68 4.10 1.20 -5.37
CA LYS A 68 4.64 2.53 -5.67
C LYS A 68 4.25 3.02 -7.06
N TYR A 69 4.05 2.07 -7.97
CA TYR A 69 3.64 2.28 -9.36
C TYR A 69 2.45 1.37 -9.68
N GLU A 70 1.72 1.73 -10.73
CA GLU A 70 0.72 0.85 -11.33
C GLU A 70 1.35 -0.44 -11.85
N VAL A 71 0.54 -1.48 -11.96
CA VAL A 71 0.99 -2.76 -12.50
C VAL A 71 1.21 -2.62 -14.00
N THR A 72 2.34 -3.15 -14.49
CA THR A 72 2.70 -3.16 -15.91
C THR A 72 2.69 -4.59 -16.44
N GLN A 73 2.52 -4.76 -17.75
CA GLN A 73 2.53 -6.08 -18.41
C GLN A 73 3.83 -6.88 -18.20
N GLY A 74 4.94 -6.22 -17.83
CA GLY A 74 6.23 -6.86 -17.57
C GLY A 74 6.42 -7.39 -16.15
N GLN A 75 5.40 -7.27 -15.29
CA GLN A 75 5.39 -7.77 -13.91
C GLN A 75 4.60 -9.08 -13.78
#